data_AF-A0AAQ0KNS3-F1
#
_entry.id   AF-A0AAQ0KNS3-F1
#
_cell.length_a   1.000
_cell.length_b   1.000
_cell.length_c   1.000
_cell.angle_alpha   90.00
_cell.angle_beta   90.00
_cell.angle_gamma   90.00
#
_symmetry.space_group_name_H-M   'P 1'
#
loop_
_entity.id
_entity.type
_entity.pdbx_description
1 polymer ?
#
loop_
_entity_poly.entity_id
_entity_poly.type
_entity_poly.pdbx_seq_one_letter_code
_entity_poly.pdbx_strand_id
1 'polypeptide(L)'
;MMTSAQMRAARALLGIDQKRLAELSGLSVPTIQRMEASDGNVRGVVESLTRVVEALEAAGIELIGEGAASPQGGRGVRLKSGPQT
;
A
#
# COMPACT_ATOMS: atom_id res chain seq x y z
N MET A 1 2.74 -10.66 0.51
CA MET A 1 3.65 -9.69 -0.15
C MET A 1 2.82 -8.71 -0.97
N MET A 2 3.09 -7.41 -0.84
CA MET A 2 2.40 -6.35 -1.60
C MET A 2 3.07 -6.11 -2.96
N THR A 3 2.29 -5.76 -3.99
CA THR A 3 2.81 -5.33 -5.29
C THR A 3 2.96 -3.81 -5.40
N SER A 4 3.82 -3.35 -6.31
CA SER A 4 3.93 -1.92 -6.66
C SER A 4 2.63 -1.36 -7.23
N ALA A 5 1.84 -2.20 -7.92
CA ALA A 5 0.50 -1.84 -8.38
C ALA A 5 -0.48 -1.61 -7.22
N GLN A 6 -0.50 -2.49 -6.22
CA GLN A 6 -1.33 -2.30 -5.01
C GLN A 6 -0.92 -1.04 -4.24
N MET A 7 0.37 -0.75 -4.13
CA MET A 7 0.86 0.46 -3.46
C MET A 7 0.38 1.74 -4.17
N ARG A 8 0.51 1.81 -5.50
CA ARG A 8 0.01 2.94 -6.30
C ARG A 8 -1.52 3.08 -6.22
N ALA A 9 -2.25 1.95 -6.29
CA ALA A 9 -3.70 1.94 -6.18
C ALA A 9 -4.18 2.39 -4.80
N ALA A 10 -3.52 1.95 -3.73
CA ALA A 10 -3.84 2.38 -2.37
C ALA A 10 -3.68 3.90 -2.19
N ARG A 11 -2.58 4.47 -2.69
CA ARG A 11 -2.41 5.93 -2.69
C ARG A 11 -3.49 6.66 -3.48
N ALA A 12 -3.84 6.14 -4.65
CA ALA A 12 -4.87 6.73 -5.48
C ALA A 12 -6.23 6.76 -4.76
N LEU A 13 -6.60 5.67 -4.06
CA LEU A 13 -7.81 5.62 -3.24
C LEU A 13 -7.79 6.62 -2.07
N LEU A 14 -6.63 6.81 -1.44
CA LEU A 14 -6.44 7.77 -0.36
C LEU A 14 -6.32 9.23 -0.85
N GLY A 15 -6.18 9.47 -2.16
CA GLY A 15 -5.93 10.80 -2.70
C GLY A 15 -4.58 11.41 -2.27
N ILE A 16 -3.57 10.58 -1.97
CA ILE A 16 -2.27 11.04 -1.47
C ILE A 16 -1.14 10.84 -2.49
N ASP A 17 -0.15 11.73 -2.44
CA ASP A 17 1.08 11.61 -3.23
C ASP A 17 2.15 10.74 -2.54
N GLN A 18 3.29 10.55 -3.21
CA GLN A 18 4.41 9.77 -2.68
C GLN A 18 5.04 10.41 -1.43
N LYS A 19 5.03 11.75 -1.34
CA LYS A 19 5.59 12.47 -0.19
C LYS A 19 4.77 12.19 1.06
N ARG A 20 3.44 12.26 0.94
CA ARG A 20 2.54 11.97 2.04
C ARG A 20 2.61 10.52 2.48
N LEU A 21 2.74 9.56 1.55
CA LEU A 21 2.97 8.16 1.94
C LEU A 21 4.32 7.97 2.65
N ALA A 22 5.36 8.67 2.22
CA ALA A 22 6.66 8.66 2.89
C ALA A 22 6.55 9.16 4.34
N GLU A 23 5.83 10.27 4.55
CA GLU A 23 5.54 10.79 5.90
C GLU A 23 4.78 9.78 6.77
N LEU A 24 3.68 9.20 6.25
CA LEU A 24 2.85 8.25 6.99
C LEU A 24 3.61 6.96 7.37
N SER A 25 4.50 6.49 6.50
CA SER A 25 5.34 5.31 6.76
C SER A 25 6.63 5.62 7.52
N GLY A 26 6.97 6.90 7.68
CA GLY A 26 8.25 7.38 8.21
C GLY A 26 9.46 6.92 7.40
N LEU A 27 9.28 6.76 6.08
CA LEU A 27 10.34 6.43 5.12
C LEU A 27 10.72 7.67 4.32
N SER A 28 11.83 7.60 3.58
CA SER A 28 12.21 8.67 2.65
C SER A 28 11.44 8.57 1.34
N VAL A 29 11.17 9.70 0.68
CA VAL A 29 10.52 9.75 -0.64
C VAL A 29 11.24 8.89 -1.69
N PRO A 30 12.59 8.89 -1.78
CA PRO A 30 13.30 7.99 -2.70
C PRO A 30 13.08 6.50 -2.42
N THR A 31 12.82 6.12 -1.17
CA THR A 31 12.48 4.74 -0.82
C THR A 31 11.10 4.37 -1.36
N ILE A 32 10.11 5.23 -1.17
CA ILE A 32 8.76 5.06 -1.74
C ILE A 32 8.83 4.98 -3.27
N GLN A 33 9.57 5.88 -3.93
CA GLN A 33 9.76 5.86 -5.38
C GLN A 33 10.36 4.54 -5.89
N ARG A 34 11.41 4.03 -5.24
CA ARG A 34 12.01 2.74 -5.61
C ARG A 34 11.04 1.57 -5.41
N MET A 35 10.25 1.60 -4.34
CA MET A 35 9.23 0.58 -4.09
C MET A 35 8.15 0.57 -5.18
N GLU A 36 7.64 1.73 -5.58
CA GLU A 36 6.64 1.84 -6.66
C GLU A 36 7.18 1.56 -8.05
N ALA A 37 8.49 1.74 -8.27
CA ALA A 37 9.17 1.39 -9.52
C ALA A 37 9.50 -0.11 -9.64
N SER A 38 9.24 -0.92 -8.61
CA SER A 38 9.48 -2.37 -8.64
C SER A 38 8.54 -3.05 -9.66
N ASP A 39 9.09 -4.00 -10.42
CA ASP A 39 8.28 -4.85 -11.30
C ASP A 39 7.64 -6.00 -10.50
N GLY A 40 6.31 -5.98 -10.42
CA GLY A 40 5.53 -6.93 -9.62
C GLY A 40 5.58 -6.66 -8.11
N ASN A 41 6.13 -7.61 -7.34
CA ASN A 41 6.26 -7.50 -5.89
C ASN A 41 7.24 -6.38 -5.52
N VAL A 42 6.91 -5.59 -4.50
CA VAL A 42 7.84 -4.59 -3.96
C VAL A 42 9.07 -5.32 -3.41
N ARG A 43 10.24 -5.04 -4.00
CA ARG A 43 11.52 -5.58 -3.53
C ARG A 43 12.14 -4.60 -2.53
N GLY A 44 12.56 -5.08 -1.36
CA GLY A 44 13.16 -4.22 -0.35
C GLY A 44 13.38 -4.91 0.99
N VAL A 45 13.83 -4.10 1.96
CA VAL A 45 13.95 -4.51 3.36
C VAL A 45 12.56 -4.78 3.92
N VAL A 46 12.37 -5.96 4.53
CA VAL A 46 11.06 -6.41 5.06
C VAL A 46 10.47 -5.37 6.01
N GLU A 47 11.29 -4.80 6.89
CA GLU A 47 10.87 -3.74 7.83
C GLU A 47 10.26 -2.53 7.12
N SER A 48 10.88 -2.04 6.05
CA SER A 48 10.34 -0.90 5.29
C SER A 48 9.02 -1.25 4.62
N LEU A 49 8.88 -2.49 4.11
CA LEU A 49 7.62 -2.95 3.52
C LEU A 49 6.51 -3.01 4.58
N THR A 50 6.81 -3.55 5.77
CA THR A 50 5.86 -3.60 6.90
C THR A 50 5.36 -2.20 7.25
N ARG A 51 6.26 -1.22 7.37
CA ARG A 51 5.89 0.17 7.70
C ARG A 51 4.96 0.81 6.65
N VAL A 52 5.14 0.49 5.37
CA VAL A 52 4.21 0.95 4.31
C VAL A 52 2.85 0.30 4.45
N VAL A 53 2.80 -1.01 4.69
CA VAL A 53 1.53 -1.74 4.85
C VAL A 53 0.75 -1.18 6.05
N GLU A 54 1.41 -1.04 7.20
CA GLU A 54 0.80 -0.48 8.41
C GLU A 54 0.29 0.95 8.21
N ALA A 55 1.07 1.79 7.52
CA ALA A 55 0.67 3.17 7.22
C ALA A 55 -0.58 3.23 6.33
N LEU A 56 -0.65 2.39 5.29
CA LEU A 56 -1.83 2.29 4.44
C LEU A 56 -3.05 1.76 5.21
N GLU A 57 -2.84 0.75 6.05
CA GLU A 57 -3.90 0.18 6.88
C GLU A 57 -4.45 1.16 7.91
N ALA A 58 -3.59 1.94 8.55
CA ALA A 58 -3.96 3.00 9.48
C ALA A 58 -4.68 4.14 8.77
N ALA A 59 -4.33 4.42 7.51
CA ALA A 59 -5.01 5.42 6.67
C ALA A 59 -6.36 4.96 6.10
N GLY A 60 -6.80 3.72 6.39
CA GLY A 60 -8.10 3.21 5.97
C GLY A 60 -8.10 2.31 4.73
N ILE A 61 -6.93 1.85 4.28
CA ILE A 61 -6.82 0.85 3.21
C ILE A 61 -6.83 -0.57 3.78
N GLU A 62 -7.41 -1.49 3.04
CA GLU A 62 -7.24 -2.93 3.24
C GLU A 62 -6.62 -3.55 1.98
N LEU A 63 -5.52 -4.28 2.17
CA LEU A 63 -4.85 -4.99 1.09
C LEU A 63 -5.50 -6.37 0.91
N ILE A 64 -5.97 -6.65 -0.31
CA ILE A 64 -6.54 -7.95 -0.66
C ILE A 64 -5.42 -8.81 -1.24
N GLY A 65 -5.07 -9.89 -0.53
CA GLY A 65 -4.10 -10.88 -0.98
C GLY A 65 -4.66 -11.85 -2.03
N GLU A 66 -3.78 -12.61 -2.67
CA GLU A 66 -4.21 -13.72 -3.53
C GLU A 66 -4.90 -14.78 -2.68
N GLY A 67 -6.12 -15.19 -3.07
CA GLY A 67 -6.95 -16.13 -2.31
C GLY A 67 -7.66 -15.53 -1.08
N ALA A 68 -7.50 -14.23 -0.81
CA ALA A 68 -8.33 -13.55 0.18
C ALA A 68 -9.79 -13.52 -0.28
N ALA A 69 -10.73 -13.40 0.67
CA ALA A 69 -12.16 -13.36 0.40
C ALA A 69 -12.51 -12.18 -0.54
N SER A 70 -12.59 -12.50 -1.83
CA SER A 70 -12.94 -11.65 -2.94
C SER A 70 -13.78 -12.52 -3.88
N PRO A 71 -14.98 -12.11 -4.31
CA PRO A 71 -15.86 -12.96 -5.11
C PRO A 71 -15.23 -13.55 -6.38
N GLN A 72 -14.25 -12.87 -6.98
CA GLN A 72 -13.48 -13.34 -8.14
C GLN A 72 -12.02 -13.68 -7.78
N GLY A 73 -11.63 -13.61 -6.51
CA GLY A 73 -10.24 -13.77 -6.06
C GLY A 73 -9.33 -12.61 -6.50
N GLY A 74 -8.03 -12.91 -6.56
CA GLY A 74 -7.00 -11.97 -7.02
C GLY A 74 -6.56 -10.93 -5.99
N ARG A 75 -5.42 -10.31 -6.26
CA ARG A 75 -4.87 -9.23 -5.44
C ARG A 75 -5.56 -7.91 -5.73
N GLY A 76 -5.76 -7.11 -4.69
CA GLY A 76 -6.41 -5.81 -4.82
C GLY A 76 -6.17 -4.91 -3.63
N VAL A 77 -6.88 -3.79 -3.62
CA VAL A 77 -6.95 -2.83 -2.52
C VAL A 77 -8.38 -2.33 -2.40
N ARG A 78 -8.84 -2.06 -1.18
CA ARG A 78 -10.16 -1.45 -0.93
C ARG A 78 -10.09 -0.47 0.24
N LEU A 79 -11.09 0.39 0.36
CA LEU A 79 -11.33 1.19 1.56
C LEU A 79 -11.96 0.32 2.66
N LYS A 80 -11.54 0.51 3.91
CA LYS A 80 -12.18 -0.09 5.08
C LYS A 80 -13.56 0.51 5.27
N SER A 81 -14.54 -0.31 5.65
CA SER A 81 -15.88 0.16 6.03
C SER A 81 -15.85 0.67 7.47
N GLY A 82 -15.79 1.99 7.67
CA GLY A 82 -15.75 2.63 8.99
C GLY A 82 -15.62 4.16 8.86
N PRO A 83 -15.98 4.95 9.89
CA PRO A 83 -16.09 6.40 9.76
C PRO A 83 -14.71 7.01 9.50
N GLN A 84 -14.55 7.57 8.29
CA GLN A 84 -13.44 8.44 7.93
C GLN A 84 -13.74 9.82 8.53
N THR A 85 -13.46 10.00 9.82
CA THR A 85 -13.47 11.34 10.48
C THR A 85 -12.08 11.94 10.46
#